data_AF-A0A3M8QVJ6-F1
#
_entry.id   AF-A0A3M8QVJ6-F1
#
_cell.length_a   1.000
_cell.length_b   1.000
_cell.length_c   1.000
_cell.angle_alpha   90.00
_cell.angle_beta   90.00
_cell.angle_gamma   90.00
#
_symmetry.space_group_name_H-M   'P 1'
#
loop_
_entity.id
_entity.type
_entity.pdbx_description
1 polymer ?
#
loop_
_entity_poly.entity_id
_entity_poly.type
_entity_poly.pdbx_seq_one_letter_code
_entity_poly.pdbx_strand_id
1 'polypeptide(L)'
;MEARDFIIVSGLSGSGKSTVLQALEDQGYYCVDNLPATLLADFGGELTRRGEKPMLAAVSIDVRNREFLAALPAALATLRSRHGLRPRILFLEADEATLIRRYSETRRRHPLTDAGGGELSPAGALVTVLRREREMVQPLLDVADKRLDTSQINTHQLRLRVQAWSLASRHYGGL
;
A
#
# COMPACT_ATOMS: atom_id res chain seq x y z
N MET A 1 -3.83 21.91 17.86
CA MET A 1 -2.73 21.26 17.13
C MET A 1 -3.29 20.63 15.87
N GLU A 2 -2.72 20.93 14.72
CA GLU A 2 -3.16 20.38 13.43
C GLU A 2 -2.78 18.91 13.29
N ALA A 3 -3.69 18.08 12.78
CA ALA A 3 -3.43 16.67 12.55
C ALA A 3 -2.42 16.48 11.40
N ARG A 4 -1.32 15.80 11.68
CA ARG A 4 -0.36 15.32 10.67
C ARG A 4 -0.36 13.80 10.68
N ASP A 5 -0.68 13.20 9.54
CA ASP A 5 -0.72 11.75 9.40
C ASP A 5 -0.19 11.36 8.02
N PHE A 6 0.73 10.41 8.00
CA PHE A 6 1.37 9.94 6.78
C PHE A 6 1.23 8.41 6.73
N ILE A 7 0.39 7.93 5.82
CA ILE A 7 0.09 6.51 5.67
C ILE A 7 0.81 5.97 4.43
N ILE A 8 1.53 4.88 4.61
CA ILE A 8 2.09 4.09 3.52
C ILE A 8 1.18 2.88 3.35
N VAL A 9 0.60 2.71 2.17
CA VAL A 9 -0.23 1.57 1.80
C VAL A 9 0.60 0.61 0.96
N SER A 10 0.68 -0.65 1.36
CA SER A 10 1.28 -1.68 0.53
C SER A 10 0.51 -2.99 0.63
N GLY A 11 0.88 -3.98 -0.17
CA GLY A 11 0.17 -5.25 -0.26
C GLY A 11 0.28 -5.88 -1.64
N LEU A 12 -0.19 -7.12 -1.73
CA LEU A 12 -0.17 -7.90 -2.97
C LEU A 12 -1.05 -7.29 -4.07
N SER A 13 -0.76 -7.63 -5.32
CA SER A 13 -1.64 -7.28 -6.44
C SER A 13 -3.03 -7.89 -6.22
N GLY A 14 -4.10 -7.06 -6.25
CA GLY A 14 -5.48 -7.49 -5.98
C GLY A 14 -5.92 -7.46 -4.52
N SER A 15 -5.07 -7.02 -3.58
CA SER A 15 -5.42 -6.92 -2.15
C SER A 15 -6.30 -5.71 -1.78
N GLY A 16 -6.62 -4.83 -2.74
CA GLY A 16 -7.52 -3.69 -2.50
C GLY A 16 -6.82 -2.35 -2.21
N LYS A 17 -5.53 -2.20 -2.53
CA LYS A 17 -4.76 -0.94 -2.36
C LYS A 17 -5.49 0.29 -2.90
N SER A 18 -6.03 0.21 -4.12
CA SER A 18 -6.77 1.33 -4.73
C SER A 18 -8.05 1.67 -3.96
N THR A 19 -8.77 0.67 -3.45
CA THR A 19 -9.95 0.90 -2.59
C THR A 19 -9.57 1.60 -1.28
N VAL A 20 -8.41 1.25 -0.72
CA VAL A 20 -7.88 1.88 0.50
C VAL A 20 -7.45 3.32 0.24
N LEU A 21 -6.74 3.59 -0.85
CA LEU A 21 -6.38 4.96 -1.24
C LEU A 21 -7.64 5.83 -1.44
N GLN A 22 -8.66 5.31 -2.12
CA GLN A 22 -9.92 6.04 -2.28
C GLN A 22 -10.58 6.32 -0.92
N ALA A 23 -10.60 5.34 -0.01
CA ALA A 23 -11.19 5.52 1.31
C ALA A 23 -10.48 6.59 2.14
N LEU A 24 -9.15 6.70 2.00
CA LEU A 24 -8.33 7.71 2.65
C LEU A 24 -8.53 9.08 1.99
N GLU A 25 -8.65 9.13 0.66
CA GLU A 25 -8.94 10.36 -0.08
C GLU A 25 -10.28 10.98 0.38
N ASP A 26 -11.31 10.15 0.56
CA ASP A 26 -12.60 10.60 1.11
C ASP A 26 -12.49 11.22 2.52
N GLN A 27 -11.43 10.88 3.27
CA GLN A 27 -11.13 11.43 4.60
C GLN A 27 -10.19 12.65 4.54
N GLY A 28 -9.89 13.14 3.34
CA GLY A 28 -9.07 14.32 3.10
C GLY A 28 -7.57 14.04 2.98
N TYR A 29 -7.15 12.77 2.77
CA TYR A 29 -5.75 12.47 2.50
C TYR A 29 -5.37 12.87 1.07
N TYR A 30 -4.21 13.48 0.93
CA TYR A 30 -3.55 13.61 -0.36
C TYR A 30 -2.96 12.26 -0.75
N CYS A 31 -3.60 11.57 -1.69
CA CYS A 31 -3.26 10.21 -2.10
C CYS A 31 -2.34 10.21 -3.34
N VAL A 32 -1.24 9.45 -3.28
CA VAL A 32 -0.38 9.16 -4.44
C VAL A 32 -0.31 7.66 -4.63
N ASP A 33 -0.65 7.19 -5.84
CA ASP A 33 -0.55 5.78 -6.20
C ASP A 33 0.79 5.47 -6.86
N ASN A 34 1.33 4.28 -6.60
CA ASN A 34 2.55 3.75 -7.22
C ASN A 34 3.79 4.63 -7.05
N LEU A 35 4.01 5.17 -5.84
CA LEU A 35 5.19 5.98 -5.54
C LEU A 35 6.42 5.08 -5.35
N PRO A 36 7.51 5.28 -6.13
CA PRO A 36 8.78 4.61 -5.89
C PRO A 36 9.31 4.89 -4.47
N ALA A 37 9.78 3.87 -3.77
CA ALA A 37 10.30 4.02 -2.40
C ALA A 37 11.49 5.00 -2.31
N THR A 38 12.25 5.16 -3.39
CA THR A 38 13.35 6.13 -3.49
C THR A 38 12.88 7.59 -3.42
N LEU A 39 11.66 7.89 -3.88
CA LEU A 39 11.08 9.24 -3.88
C LEU A 39 10.29 9.53 -2.59
N LEU A 40 10.14 8.55 -1.70
CA LEU A 40 9.31 8.66 -0.51
C LEU A 40 9.78 9.77 0.43
N ALA A 41 11.09 9.90 0.64
CA ALA A 41 11.66 10.92 1.51
C ALA A 41 11.47 12.34 0.94
N ASP A 42 11.75 12.54 -0.34
CA ASP A 42 11.59 13.83 -1.02
C ASP A 42 10.13 14.28 -1.02
N PHE A 43 9.22 13.34 -1.25
CA PHE A 43 7.79 13.57 -1.18
C PHE A 43 7.36 14.05 0.21
N GLY A 44 7.78 13.35 1.27
CA GLY A 44 7.54 13.78 2.65
C GLY A 44 8.13 15.16 2.94
N GLY A 45 9.31 15.46 2.42
CA GLY A 45 9.95 16.77 2.54
C GLY A 45 9.14 17.88 1.89
N GLU A 46 8.65 17.67 0.67
CA GLU A 46 7.80 18.63 -0.03
C GLU A 46 6.49 18.90 0.73
N LEU A 47 5.89 17.84 1.27
CA LEU A 47 4.71 17.98 2.11
C LEU A 47 5.00 18.87 3.33
N THR A 48 6.11 18.65 4.05
CA THR A 48 6.46 19.45 5.24
C THR A 48 6.77 20.92 4.94
N ARG A 49 7.29 21.24 3.75
CA ARG A 49 7.63 22.62 3.36
C ARG A 49 6.41 23.51 3.12
N ARG A 50 5.26 22.93 2.78
CA ARG A 50 4.04 23.69 2.42
C ARG A 50 3.32 24.37 3.58
N GLY A 51 3.83 24.24 4.81
CA GLY A 51 3.71 25.24 5.87
C GLY A 51 2.36 25.47 6.56
N GLU A 52 1.18 25.21 5.96
CA GLU A 52 -0.05 25.88 6.44
C GLU A 52 -1.33 25.03 6.56
N LYS A 53 -1.31 23.70 6.38
CA LYS A 53 -2.52 22.87 6.58
C LYS A 53 -2.25 21.55 7.29
N PRO A 54 -3.27 20.99 8.00
CA PRO A 54 -3.25 19.60 8.43
C PRO A 54 -2.86 18.69 7.28
N MET A 55 -1.78 17.95 7.46
CA MET A 55 -1.10 17.24 6.38
C MET A 55 -1.42 15.77 6.50
N LEU A 56 -2.50 15.38 5.84
CA LEU A 56 -2.88 13.98 5.66
C LEU A 56 -2.37 13.54 4.31
N ALA A 57 -1.44 12.60 4.28
CA ALA A 57 -0.92 12.06 3.03
C ALA A 57 -0.96 10.53 3.08
N ALA A 58 -1.36 9.93 1.96
CA ALA A 58 -1.35 8.48 1.79
C ALA A 58 -0.60 8.15 0.51
N VAL A 59 0.38 7.25 0.59
CA VAL A 59 1.15 6.83 -0.58
C VAL A 59 1.05 5.32 -0.71
N SER A 60 0.73 4.81 -1.89
CA SER A 60 0.93 3.40 -2.15
C SER A 60 2.34 3.14 -2.66
N ILE A 61 2.98 2.09 -2.15
CA ILE A 61 4.27 1.62 -2.62
C ILE A 61 4.06 0.27 -3.28
N ASP A 62 4.33 0.22 -4.59
CA ASP A 62 4.40 -1.03 -5.33
C ASP A 62 5.80 -1.63 -5.20
N VAL A 63 5.82 -2.87 -4.74
CA VAL A 63 7.00 -3.65 -4.32
C VAL A 63 7.58 -4.51 -5.44
N ARG A 64 7.12 -4.30 -6.67
CA ARG A 64 7.54 -5.05 -7.86
C ARG A 64 9.05 -4.97 -8.16
N ASN A 65 9.81 -4.10 -7.50
CA ASN A 65 11.28 -4.07 -7.59
C ASN A 65 11.93 -4.25 -6.22
N ARG A 66 12.82 -5.25 -6.11
CA ARG A 66 13.62 -5.53 -4.91
C ARG A 66 14.49 -4.36 -4.47
N GLU A 67 14.97 -3.55 -5.42
CA GLU A 67 15.78 -2.36 -5.13
C GLU A 67 14.99 -1.31 -4.34
N PHE A 68 13.68 -1.18 -4.61
CA PHE A 68 12.82 -0.25 -3.87
C PHE A 68 12.63 -0.68 -2.41
N LEU A 69 12.52 -1.99 -2.15
CA LEU A 69 12.40 -2.51 -0.79
C LEU A 69 13.67 -2.29 0.03
N ALA A 70 14.85 -2.43 -0.59
CA ALA A 70 16.13 -2.15 0.07
C ALA A 70 16.28 -0.68 0.48
N ALA A 71 15.71 0.25 -0.29
CA ALA A 71 15.74 1.68 0.01
C ALA A 71 14.73 2.11 1.09
N LEU A 72 13.70 1.31 1.34
CA LEU A 72 12.58 1.69 2.21
C LEU A 72 13.02 2.02 3.65
N PRO A 73 13.85 1.22 4.36
CA PRO A 73 14.27 1.55 5.72
C PRO A 73 14.98 2.90 5.83
N ALA A 74 15.86 3.21 4.87
CA ALA A 74 16.56 4.48 4.81
C ALA A 74 15.60 5.66 4.53
N ALA A 75 14.62 5.46 3.65
CA ALA A 75 13.59 6.45 3.38
C ALA A 75 12.71 6.73 4.61
N LEU A 76 12.27 5.68 5.32
CA LEU A 76 11.51 5.80 6.57
C LEU A 76 12.30 6.52 7.67
N ALA A 77 13.59 6.19 7.81
CA ALA A 77 14.48 6.87 8.75
C ALA A 77 14.62 8.36 8.41
N THR A 78 14.73 8.70 7.13
CA THR A 78 14.82 10.09 6.65
C THR A 78 13.52 10.87 6.91
N LEU A 79 12.36 10.26 6.66
CA LEU A 79 11.06 10.85 7.00
C LEU A 79 10.95 11.19 8.48
N ARG A 80 11.42 10.30 9.36
CA ARG A 80 11.40 10.50 10.82
C ARG A 80 12.40 11.55 11.27
N SER A 81 13.66 11.45 10.87
CA SER A 81 14.72 12.28 11.40
C SER A 81 14.77 13.68 10.77
N ARG A 82 14.56 13.80 9.46
CA ARG A 82 14.67 15.10 8.74
C ARG A 82 13.36 15.85 8.62
N HIS A 83 12.25 15.13 8.49
CA HIS A 83 10.93 15.73 8.23
C HIS A 83 10.01 15.68 9.45
N GLY A 84 10.41 15.02 10.54
CA GLY A 84 9.59 14.87 11.75
C GLY A 84 8.28 14.11 11.51
N LEU A 85 8.20 13.36 10.40
CA LEU A 85 7.02 12.57 10.04
C LEU A 85 7.11 11.19 10.70
N ARG A 86 5.99 10.71 11.22
CA ARG A 86 5.87 9.35 11.75
C ARG A 86 5.02 8.53 10.77
N PRO A 87 5.62 7.99 9.69
CA PRO A 87 4.87 7.20 8.72
C PRO A 87 4.34 5.92 9.37
N ARG A 88 3.09 5.59 9.06
CA ARG A 88 2.42 4.35 9.47
C ARG A 88 2.18 3.47 8.25
N ILE A 89 2.51 2.20 8.35
CA ILE A 89 2.44 1.24 7.26
C ILE A 89 1.18 0.39 7.42
N LEU A 90 0.26 0.52 6.46
CA LEU A 90 -0.90 -0.34 6.28
C LEU A 90 -0.59 -1.38 5.20
N PHE A 91 -0.51 -2.63 5.60
CA PHE A 91 -0.30 -3.76 4.70
C PHE A 91 -1.60 -4.52 4.44
N LEU A 92 -1.94 -4.70 3.17
CA LEU A 92 -3.12 -5.41 2.72
C LEU A 92 -2.75 -6.78 2.17
N GLU A 93 -3.38 -7.82 2.73
CA GLU A 93 -3.20 -9.19 2.28
C GLU A 93 -4.53 -9.85 1.91
N ALA A 94 -4.44 -10.93 1.13
CA ALA A 94 -5.53 -11.86 0.91
C ALA A 94 -4.95 -13.25 0.58
N ASP A 95 -5.77 -14.27 0.76
CA ASP A 95 -5.44 -15.63 0.33
C ASP A 95 -5.29 -15.73 -1.20
N GLU A 96 -4.50 -16.70 -1.64
CA GLU A 96 -4.14 -16.90 -3.06
C GLU A 96 -5.39 -17.09 -3.93
N ALA A 97 -6.37 -17.87 -3.45
CA ALA A 97 -7.62 -18.13 -4.16
C ALA A 97 -8.44 -16.84 -4.40
N THR A 98 -8.51 -15.97 -3.39
CA THR A 98 -9.21 -14.68 -3.47
C THR A 98 -8.52 -13.73 -4.42
N LEU A 99 -7.18 -13.65 -4.38
CA LEU A 99 -6.41 -12.81 -5.30
C LEU A 99 -6.58 -13.27 -6.75
N ILE A 100 -6.53 -14.57 -7.00
CA ILE A 100 -6.78 -15.15 -8.34
C ILE A 100 -8.17 -14.76 -8.82
N ARG A 101 -9.20 -14.99 -7.98
CA ARG A 101 -10.58 -14.64 -8.32
C ARG A 101 -10.72 -13.16 -8.67
N ARG A 102 -10.23 -12.26 -7.82
CA ARG A 102 -10.28 -10.81 -8.03
C ARG A 102 -9.52 -10.36 -9.29
N TYR A 103 -8.40 -11.00 -9.58
CA TYR A 103 -7.63 -10.72 -10.78
C TYR A 103 -8.41 -11.12 -12.04
N SER A 104 -9.09 -12.27 -12.00
CA SER A 104 -9.98 -12.72 -13.08
C SER A 104 -11.21 -11.82 -13.26
N GLU A 105 -11.72 -11.23 -12.17
CA GLU A 105 -12.85 -10.31 -12.20
C GLU A 105 -12.49 -8.91 -12.74
N THR A 106 -11.24 -8.46 -12.53
CA THR A 106 -10.80 -7.09 -12.84
C THR A 106 -10.19 -6.90 -14.23
N ARG A 107 -9.99 -7.95 -15.03
CA ARG A 107 -9.57 -7.81 -16.44
C ARG A 107 -10.30 -8.72 -17.43
N ARG A 108 -10.79 -8.08 -18.51
CA ARG A 108 -10.94 -8.62 -19.87
C ARG A 108 -9.63 -9.31 -20.31
N ARG A 109 -9.73 -10.36 -21.17
CA ARG A 109 -8.63 -11.21 -21.71
C ARG A 109 -7.24 -10.53 -21.68
N HIS A 110 -6.30 -11.11 -20.94
CA HIS A 110 -4.94 -10.58 -20.78
C HIS A 110 -4.02 -11.04 -21.93
N PRO A 111 -3.13 -10.19 -22.47
CA PRO A 111 -2.14 -10.51 -23.51
C PRO A 111 -1.03 -11.49 -23.10
N LEU A 112 -1.16 -12.18 -21.95
CA LEU A 112 -0.26 -13.27 -21.56
C LEU A 112 -0.76 -14.65 -22.02
N THR A 113 -1.96 -14.72 -22.61
CA THR A 113 -2.36 -15.93 -23.36
C THR A 113 -1.60 -16.07 -24.67
N ASP A 114 -0.99 -15.00 -25.19
CA ASP A 114 -0.32 -15.00 -26.51
C ASP A 114 1.22 -15.00 -26.43
N ALA A 115 1.81 -14.77 -25.25
CA ALA A 115 3.26 -14.64 -25.10
C ALA A 115 3.88 -15.83 -24.36
N GLY A 116 4.14 -16.91 -25.11
CA GLY A 116 5.20 -17.88 -24.79
C GLY A 116 4.73 -19.29 -24.46
N GLY A 117 5.13 -20.25 -25.31
CA GLY A 117 4.89 -21.68 -25.17
C GLY A 117 5.59 -22.31 -23.97
N GLY A 118 5.04 -22.13 -22.78
CA GLY A 118 5.37 -22.88 -21.57
C GLY A 118 4.15 -23.66 -21.07
N GLU A 119 4.38 -24.83 -20.47
CA GLU A 119 3.40 -25.84 -20.03
C GLU A 119 2.40 -25.39 -18.94
N LEU A 120 2.39 -24.11 -18.53
CA LEU A 120 1.56 -23.61 -17.43
C LEU A 120 0.30 -22.91 -17.93
N SER A 121 -0.85 -23.24 -17.32
CA SER A 121 -2.10 -22.52 -17.56
C SER A 121 -1.99 -21.05 -17.12
N PRO A 122 -2.83 -20.12 -17.66
CA PRO A 122 -2.85 -18.72 -17.23
C PRO A 122 -3.02 -18.54 -15.71
N ALA A 123 -3.74 -19.45 -15.06
CA ALA A 123 -3.88 -19.49 -13.61
C ALA A 123 -2.57 -19.92 -12.91
N GLY A 124 -1.85 -20.91 -13.46
CA GLY A 124 -0.55 -21.34 -12.93
C GLY A 124 0.54 -20.26 -13.05
N ALA A 125 0.53 -19.50 -14.15
CA ALA A 125 1.40 -18.34 -14.30
C ALA A 125 1.11 -17.26 -13.25
N LEU A 126 -0.17 -16.96 -13.00
CA LEU A 126 -0.59 -15.97 -11.98
C LEU A 126 -0.21 -16.40 -10.56
N VAL A 127 -0.43 -17.68 -10.21
CA VAL A 127 -0.01 -18.26 -8.91
C VAL A 127 1.49 -18.04 -8.69
N THR A 128 2.31 -18.31 -9.71
CA THR A 128 3.77 -18.15 -9.64
C THR A 128 4.15 -16.69 -9.38
N VAL A 129 3.48 -15.75 -10.04
CA VAL A 129 3.69 -14.31 -9.81
C VAL A 129 3.29 -13.90 -8.40
N LEU A 130 2.12 -14.32 -7.91
CA LEU A 130 1.63 -13.98 -6.58
C LEU A 130 2.54 -14.51 -5.46
N ARG A 131 3.09 -15.72 -5.63
CA ARG A 131 4.05 -16.28 -4.68
C ARG A 131 5.35 -15.49 -4.64
N ARG A 132 5.89 -15.13 -5.82
CA ARG A 132 7.07 -14.25 -5.90
C ARG A 132 6.81 -12.87 -5.30
N GLU A 133 5.63 -12.28 -5.54
CA GLU A 133 5.24 -11.01 -4.90
C GLU A 133 5.23 -11.15 -3.38
N ARG A 134 4.68 -12.25 -2.84
CA ARG A 134 4.64 -12.51 -1.40
C ARG A 134 6.03 -12.60 -0.77
N GLU A 135 6.98 -13.24 -1.42
CA GLU A 135 8.37 -13.28 -0.95
C GLU A 135 9.01 -11.88 -0.97
N MET A 136 8.75 -11.09 -2.02
CA MET A 136 9.31 -9.74 -2.12
C MET A 136 8.77 -8.81 -1.03
N VAL A 137 7.48 -8.87 -0.70
CA VAL A 137 6.88 -7.98 0.32
C VAL A 137 7.21 -8.34 1.77
N GLN A 138 7.87 -9.47 2.02
CA GLN A 138 8.13 -9.94 3.38
C GLN A 138 8.79 -8.88 4.30
N PRO A 139 9.80 -8.12 3.86
CA PRO A 139 10.40 -7.08 4.70
C PRO A 139 9.41 -5.97 5.10
N LEU A 140 8.40 -5.70 4.26
CA LEU A 140 7.35 -4.73 4.54
C LEU A 140 6.31 -5.27 5.53
N LEU A 141 6.02 -6.57 5.47
CA LEU A 141 5.16 -7.24 6.44
C LEU A 141 5.74 -7.18 7.85
N ASP A 142 7.05 -7.33 7.98
CA ASP A 142 7.75 -7.36 9.28
C ASP A 142 7.72 -5.99 10.00
N VAL A 143 7.59 -4.89 9.24
CA VAL A 143 7.56 -3.51 9.77
C VAL A 143 6.18 -2.86 9.69
N ALA A 144 5.14 -3.60 9.30
CA ALA A 144 3.79 -3.06 9.13
C ALA A 144 3.12 -2.73 10.47
N ASP A 145 2.67 -1.49 10.65
CA ASP A 145 1.89 -1.07 11.82
C ASP A 145 0.51 -1.71 11.86
N LYS A 146 -0.09 -1.96 10.69
CA LYS A 146 -1.37 -2.65 10.56
C LYS A 146 -1.36 -3.60 9.39
N ARG A 147 -1.69 -4.86 9.67
CA ARG A 147 -2.05 -5.85 8.66
C ARG A 147 -3.56 -5.97 8.57
N LEU A 148 -4.08 -6.04 7.36
CA LEU A 148 -5.50 -6.19 7.10
C LEU A 148 -5.72 -7.28 6.05
N ASP A 149 -6.28 -8.40 6.51
CA ASP A 149 -6.74 -9.48 5.65
C ASP A 149 -8.05 -9.07 4.97
N THR A 150 -8.00 -9.02 3.64
CA THR A 150 -9.11 -8.64 2.78
C THR A 150 -9.85 -9.84 2.18
N SER A 151 -9.45 -11.08 2.49
CA SER A 151 -9.96 -12.29 1.81
C SER A 151 -11.48 -12.44 1.90
N GLN A 152 -12.03 -12.20 3.09
CA GLN A 152 -13.43 -12.44 3.42
C GLN A 152 -14.26 -11.16 3.57
N ILE A 153 -13.78 -10.03 3.03
CA ILE A 153 -14.48 -8.75 3.11
C ILE A 153 -14.68 -8.14 1.72
N ASN A 154 -15.80 -7.45 1.56
CA ASN A 154 -16.09 -6.67 0.36
C ASN A 154 -15.48 -5.26 0.42
N THR A 155 -15.55 -4.52 -0.68
CA THR A 155 -14.97 -3.18 -0.80
C THR A 155 -15.57 -2.18 0.19
N HIS A 156 -16.87 -2.26 0.48
CA HIS A 156 -17.52 -1.39 1.47
C HIS A 156 -17.00 -1.65 2.89
N GLN A 157 -16.91 -2.91 3.30
CA GLN A 157 -16.34 -3.30 4.59
C GLN A 157 -14.86 -2.89 4.71
N LEU A 158 -14.08 -3.03 3.62
CA LEU A 158 -12.70 -2.57 3.57
C LEU A 158 -12.61 -1.05 3.80
N ARG A 159 -13.43 -0.26 3.10
CA ARG A 159 -13.49 1.21 3.28
C ARG A 159 -13.77 1.58 4.74
N LEU A 160 -14.81 1.01 5.34
CA LEU A 160 -15.17 1.28 6.74
C LEU A 160 -14.04 0.92 7.71
N ARG A 161 -13.38 -0.23 7.52
CA ARG A 161 -12.26 -0.65 8.38
C ARG A 161 -11.07 0.30 8.29
N VAL A 162 -10.71 0.73 7.08
CA VAL A 162 -9.61 1.69 6.86
C VAL A 162 -9.96 3.04 7.47
N GLN A 163 -11.18 3.52 7.24
CA GLN A 163 -11.64 4.80 7.77
C GLN A 163 -11.64 4.82 9.30
N ALA A 164 -12.08 3.74 9.94
CA ALA A 164 -12.03 3.62 11.40
C ALA A 164 -10.58 3.59 11.93
N TRP A 165 -9.70 2.84 11.28
CA TRP A 165 -8.29 2.73 11.69
C TRP A 165 -7.51 4.03 11.53
N SER A 166 -7.73 4.76 10.44
CA SER A 166 -7.08 6.05 10.20
C SER A 166 -7.51 7.08 11.25
N LEU A 167 -8.81 7.14 11.60
CA LEU A 167 -9.35 8.07 12.60
C LEU A 167 -8.86 7.77 14.01
N ALA A 168 -8.84 6.50 14.42
CA ALA A 168 -8.35 6.11 15.74
C ALA A 168 -6.92 6.59 16.01
N SER A 169 -6.11 6.70 14.96
CA SER A 169 -4.69 7.06 15.05
C SER A 169 -4.46 8.58 15.06
N ARG A 170 -5.42 9.37 14.56
CA ARG A 170 -5.35 10.85 14.55
C ARG A 170 -5.44 11.47 15.94
N HIS A 171 -5.94 10.71 16.93
CA HIS A 171 -6.16 11.18 18.30
C HIS A 171 -5.02 10.86 19.29
N TYR A 172 -3.98 10.11 18.88
CA TYR A 172 -2.87 9.69 19.78
C TYR A 172 -1.64 10.62 19.79
N GLY A 173 -1.70 11.78 19.15
CA GLY A 173 -0.61 12.78 19.16
C GLY A 173 -0.64 13.76 20.35
N GLY A 174 -1.36 13.45 21.42
CA GLY A 174 -1.71 14.39 22.49
C GLY A 174 -1.42 13.95 23.92
N LEU A 175 -0.43 13.07 24.14
CA LEU A 175 0.13 12.79 25.46
C LEU A 175 1.62 13.11 25.49
#